data_AF-A0A2A4ZDM3-F1
#
_entry.id   AF-A0A2A4ZDM3-F1
#
_cell.length_a   1.000
_cell.length_b   1.000
_cell.length_c   1.000
_cell.angle_alpha   90.00
_cell.angle_beta   90.00
_cell.angle_gamma   90.00
#
_symmetry.space_group_name_H-M   'P 1'
#
loop_
_entity.id
_entity.type
_entity.pdbx_description
1 polymer ?
#
loop_
_entity_poly.entity_id
_entity_poly.type
_entity_poly.pdbx_seq_one_letter_code
_entity_poly.pdbx_strand_id
1 'polypeptide(L)' 'MPDTRVGGLSLVDADDHARLQACLQKLSEGDRHVLALQYEHRLSYAEIGRILGISENAVGPKLHRAQERLKKLMNRV' A
#
# COMPACT_ATOMS: atom_id res chain seq x y z
N MET A 1 -12.43 -8.17 17.48
CA MET A 1 -11.11 -8.53 16.95
C MET A 1 -10.84 -7.71 15.68
N PRO A 2 -9.76 -6.93 15.64
CA PRO A 2 -8.94 -6.76 14.44
C PRO A 2 -7.49 -7.16 14.74
N ASP A 3 -6.93 -7.96 13.85
CA ASP A 3 -5.56 -8.49 13.91
C ASP A 3 -4.67 -7.55 13.09
N THR A 4 -3.80 -6.77 13.75
CA THR A 4 -2.51 -6.35 13.18
C THR A 4 -1.59 -5.97 14.33
N ARG A 5 -0.69 -6.88 14.68
CA ARG A 5 0.46 -6.63 15.55
C ARG A 5 1.42 -5.66 14.86
N VAL A 6 1.26 -4.35 15.06
CA VAL A 6 2.37 -3.41 14.86
C VAL A 6 3.15 -3.35 16.18
N GLY A 7 4.13 -4.27 16.28
CA GLY A 7 5.16 -4.24 17.31
C GLY A 7 5.98 -2.96 17.17
N GLY A 8 6.24 -2.31 18.30
CA GLY A 8 6.61 -0.91 18.36
C GLY A 8 7.94 -0.52 17.72
N LEU A 9 8.01 0.76 17.36
CA LEU A 9 9.22 1.59 17.34
C LEU A 9 8.80 3.07 17.32
N SER A 10 9.23 3.81 18.35
CA SER A 10 9.50 5.25 18.35
C SER A 10 8.31 6.25 18.21
N LEU A 11 8.09 7.04 19.27
CA LEU A 11 7.06 8.10 19.39
C LEU A 11 7.16 9.27 18.38
N VAL A 12 8.14 9.25 17.47
CA VAL A 12 8.29 10.26 16.40
C VAL A 12 7.79 9.76 15.04
N ASP A 13 7.50 8.46 14.89
CA ASP A 13 6.99 7.86 13.65
C ASP A 13 5.49 7.55 13.73
N ALA A 14 4.92 7.50 14.95
CA ALA A 14 3.54 7.07 15.17
C ALA A 14 2.51 7.95 14.44
N ASP A 15 2.76 9.27 14.32
CA ASP A 15 1.83 10.18 13.64
C ASP A 15 1.89 10.02 12.11
N ASP A 16 3.10 9.89 11.55
CA ASP A 16 3.30 9.62 10.12
C ASP A 16 2.83 8.22 9.74
N HIS A 17 3.11 7.21 10.55
CA HIS A 17 2.62 5.85 10.36
C HIS A 17 1.11 5.76 10.49
N ALA A 18 0.49 6.47 11.44
CA ALA A 18 -0.97 6.54 11.58
C ALA A 18 -1.60 7.28 10.40
N ARG A 19 -1.00 8.37 9.92
CA ARG A 19 -1.45 9.08 8.70
C ARG A 19 -1.31 8.19 7.47
N LEU A 20 -0.21 7.47 7.32
CA LEU A 20 0.03 6.54 6.23
C LEU A 20 -1.00 5.40 6.30
N GLN A 21 -1.22 4.79 7.46
CA GLN A 21 -2.25 3.77 7.64
C GLN A 21 -3.66 4.31 7.36
N ALA A 22 -4.00 5.52 7.80
CA ALA A 22 -5.30 6.13 7.50
C ALA A 22 -5.47 6.41 6.00
N CYS A 23 -4.40 6.81 5.30
CA CYS A 23 -4.41 6.98 3.85
C CYS A 23 -4.52 5.63 3.11
N LEU A 24 -3.81 4.61 3.58
CA LEU A 24 -3.91 3.24 3.07
C LEU A 24 -5.27 2.62 3.35
N GLN A 25 -5.91 2.96 4.48
CA GLN A 25 -7.30 2.59 4.81
C GLN A 25 -8.31 3.23 3.86
N LYS A 26 -8.04 4.46 3.40
CA LYS A 26 -8.83 5.13 2.36
C LYS A 26 -8.56 4.60 0.95
N LEU A 27 -7.42 3.92 0.73
CA LEU A 27 -7.17 3.18 -0.51
C LEU A 27 -8.02 1.92 -0.56
N SER A 28 -8.46 1.55 -1.77
CA SER A 28 -9.12 0.27 -1.98
C SER A 28 -8.18 -0.88 -1.62
N GLU A 29 -8.73 -1.98 -1.11
CA GLU A 29 -7.97 -3.14 -0.63
C GLU A 29 -7.02 -3.71 -1.70
N GLY A 30 -7.42 -3.65 -2.98
CA GLY A 30 -6.56 -4.03 -4.10
C GLY A 30 -5.37 -3.10 -4.33
N ASP A 31 -5.51 -1.80 -4.05
CA ASP A 31 -4.41 -0.82 -4.19
C ASP A 31 -3.42 -0.98 -3.02
N ARG A 32 -3.92 -1.24 -1.81
CA ARG A 32 -3.09 -1.51 -0.62
C ARG A 32 -2.27 -2.78 -0.79
N HIS A 33 -2.88 -3.87 -1.26
CA HIS A 33 -2.15 -5.13 -1.47
C HIS A 33 -1.05 -5.00 -2.52
N VAL A 34 -1.29 -4.29 -3.64
CA VAL A 34 -0.25 -4.05 -4.66
C VAL A 34 0.96 -3.33 -4.04
N LEU A 35 0.71 -2.28 -3.26
CA LEU A 35 1.77 -1.51 -2.60
C LEU A 35 2.52 -2.34 -1.56
N ALA A 36 1.82 -3.08 -0.71
CA ALA A 36 2.44 -3.96 0.28
C ALA A 36 3.32 -5.02 -0.39
N LEU A 37 2.80 -5.72 -1.41
CA LEU A 37 3.56 -6.72 -2.16
C LEU A 37 4.81 -6.14 -2.84
N GLN A 38 4.73 -4.92 -3.37
CA GLN A 38 5.88 -4.26 -4.00
C GLN A 38 6.90 -3.72 -3.00
N TYR A 39 6.47 -3.09 -1.90
CA TYR A 39 7.37 -2.41 -0.96
C TYR A 39 7.89 -3.34 0.14
N GLU A 40 7.03 -4.22 0.65
CA GLU A 40 7.31 -5.12 1.75
C GLU A 40 8.01 -6.38 1.26
N HIS A 41 7.55 -6.96 0.14
CA HIS A 41 8.11 -8.18 -0.42
C HIS A 41 9.03 -7.98 -1.64
N ARG A 42 9.12 -6.76 -2.19
CA ARG A 42 9.90 -6.45 -3.41
C ARG A 42 9.69 -7.42 -4.57
N LEU A 43 8.46 -7.91 -4.71
CA LEU A 43 8.09 -8.85 -5.76
C LEU A 43 8.13 -8.19 -7.14
N SER A 44 8.32 -9.00 -8.16
CA SER A 44 8.24 -8.55 -9.56
C SER A 44 6.80 -8.31 -9.98
N TYR A 45 6.57 -7.46 -10.98
CA TYR A 45 5.23 -7.18 -11.50
C TYR A 45 4.48 -8.46 -11.92
N ALA A 46 5.17 -9.46 -12.47
CA ALA A 46 4.61 -10.77 -12.80
C ALA A 46 4.04 -11.52 -11.57
N GLU A 47 4.76 -11.50 -10.44
CA GLU A 47 4.36 -12.17 -9.20
C GLU A 47 3.20 -11.44 -8.54
N ILE A 48 3.26 -10.11 -8.50
CA ILE A 48 2.18 -9.27 -7.98
C ILE A 48 0.90 -9.51 -8.79
N GLY A 49 1.01 -9.64 -10.12
CA GLY A 49 -0.09 -9.97 -11.01
C GLY A 49 -0.69 -11.34 -10.70
N ARG A 50 0.16 -12.38 -10.55
CA ARG A 50 -0.29 -13.73 -10.17
C ARG A 50 -1.01 -13.74 -8.82
N ILE A 51 -0.49 -13.04 -7.81
CA ILE A 51 -1.08 -12.99 -6.46
C ILE A 51 -2.43 -12.28 -6.48
N LEU A 52 -2.54 -11.17 -7.22
CA LEU A 52 -3.77 -10.37 -7.31
C LEU A 52 -4.78 -10.89 -8.35
N GLY A 53 -4.43 -11.94 -9.11
CA GLY A 53 -5.25 -12.45 -10.20
C GLY A 53 -5.40 -11.48 -11.39
N ILE A 54 -4.44 -10.59 -11.59
CA ILE A 54 -4.42 -9.64 -12.72
C ILE A 54 -3.20 -9.87 -13.61
N SER A 55 -3.27 -9.46 -14.88
CA SER A 55 -2.13 -9.53 -15.78
C SER A 55 -1.00 -8.61 -15.29
N GLU A 56 0.26 -9.01 -15.49
CA GLU A 56 1.44 -8.18 -15.22
C GLU A 56 1.32 -6.78 -15.84
N ASN A 57 0.83 -6.69 -17.07
CA ASN A 57 0.62 -5.43 -17.77
C ASN A 57 -0.41 -4.52 -17.09
N ALA A 58 -1.32 -5.08 -16.29
CA ALA A 58 -2.27 -4.32 -15.48
C ALA A 58 -1.70 -3.92 -14.12
N VAL A 59 -0.64 -4.57 -13.63
CA VAL A 59 0.02 -4.26 -12.36
C VAL A 59 0.68 -2.90 -12.41
N GLY A 60 1.45 -2.59 -13.46
CA GLY A 60 2.13 -1.29 -13.60
C GLY A 60 1.17 -0.10 -13.47
N PRO A 61 0.10 -0.02 -14.28
CA PRO A 61 -0.91 1.03 -14.17
C PRO A 61 -1.64 1.02 -12.82
N LYS A 62 -1.91 -0.16 -12.24
CA LYS A 62 -2.60 -0.27 -10.94
C LYS A 62 -1.73 0.24 -9.80
N LEU A 63 -0.44 -0.08 -9.83
CA LEU A 63 0.55 0.40 -8.88
C LEU A 63 0.75 1.91 -9.00
N HIS A 64 0.85 2.43 -10.22
CA HIS A 64 0.91 3.86 -10.47
C HIS A 64 -0.33 4.58 -9.93
N ARG A 65 -1.54 4.06 -10.20
CA ARG A 65 -2.79 4.62 -9.65
C ARG A 65 -2.83 4.55 -8.13
N ALA A 66 -2.36 3.45 -7.53
CA ALA A 66 -2.27 3.30 -6.08
C ALA A 66 -1.32 4.34 -5.47
N GLN A 67 -0.13 4.53 -6.07
CA GLN A 67 0.82 5.57 -5.68
C GLN A 67 0.25 6.97 -5.86
N GLU A 68 -0.42 7.26 -6.98
CA GLU A 68 -1.06 8.56 -7.19
C GLU A 68 -2.18 8.84 -6.19
N ARG A 69 -3.01 7.84 -5.85
CA ARG A 69 -4.05 7.99 -4.84
C ARG A 69 -3.45 8.24 -3.46
N LEU A 70 -2.41 7.49 -3.11
CA LEU A 70 -1.68 7.68 -1.85
C LEU A 70 -1.06 9.08 -1.80
N LYS A 71 -0.40 9.51 -2.88
CA LYS A 71 0.19 10.85 -3.01
C LYS A 71 -0.86 11.95 -2.94
N LYS A 72 -2.04 11.78 -3.56
CA LYS A 72 -3.15 12.73 -3.45
C LYS A 72 -3.71 12.81 -2.02
N LEU A 73 -3.76 11.69 -1.30
CA LEU A 73 -4.19 11.65 0.09
C LEU A 73 -3.16 12.32 1.01
N MET A 74 -1.87 12.09 0.79
CA MET A 74 -0.78 12.70 1.55
C MET A 74 -0.55 14.18 1.21
N ASN A 75 -0.73 14.59 -0.05
CA ASN A 75 -0.60 15.98 -0.50
C ASN A 75 -1.83 16.83 -0.15
N ARG A 76 -2.87 16.22 0.43
CA ARG A 76 -3.98 16.97 1.03
C ARG A 76 -3.62 17.32 2.47
N VAL A 77 -2.53 18.07 2.63
CA VAL A 77 -2.07 18.71 3.87
C VAL A 77 -1.96 20.20 3.59
#